data_AF-A0A430L831-F1
#
_entry.id   AF-A0A430L831-F1
#
_cell.length_a   1.000
_cell.length_b   1.000
_cell.length_c   1.000
_cell.angle_alpha   90.00
_cell.angle_beta   90.00
_cell.angle_gamma   90.00
#
_symmetry.space_group_name_H-M   'P 1'
#
loop_
_entity.id
_entity.type
_entity.pdbx_description
1 polymer ?
#
loop_
_entity_poly.entity_id
_entity_poly.type
_entity_poly.pdbx_seq_one_letter_code
_entity_poly.pdbx_strand_id
1 'polypeptide(L)'
;MLGQTFSACRPAARARLKPYTAVLSPRVFCLRNPFRTFTDTRVLLRRHPKKPAFTPSEDQENIAKLCRTENVIVSARPGSGKTSTAEAIIAAYPDLRVLVLTYSKRLQLETLRRLRPYPNCEVLTFHSMASRLFRTEVSNDAILLKQIKLVLGRNELPRWSFEPFDIIVLDEFQDCTESLFWLTNCFIRANQKSSGGKPARLVVLGDERQSIFGFRGADDRYLTLARELFGPASPYPFSSAQLRQSFRLSKQSVQFINNVFLGGEPCITSDKEGPRPIVLKCAPFDSYSLAKKLWPLIKCYGAKNTAFLSPSVRQHGSKQGPLQRVVNILSTRYHVPIAVPPSEEATLDDKVIDGKLCVSTIHQFKGNERDLVIVFGTDASFFKYFGRHLPDDRCSNETFVALTRAKEQLVLIHHEDQELMPFVSVEDLYETAEVTDMTKEKRGIQAPGAPGRPAQHGLALPQTVAVRDMVRHIKDECLEKIIQDYLHIRKLPPLPEDEHIKLRDIVPSDEKLGFYEDVSDLNGLAIVAAFEHEVSGTLDTLELDLDDIDEMPAIRS
;
A
#
# COMPACT_ATOMS: atom_id res chain seq x y z
N MET A 1 2.17 -24.81 -27.45
CA MET A 1 3.62 -24.55 -27.22
C MET A 1 3.81 -23.51 -26.08
N LEU A 2 3.02 -23.59 -25.00
CA LEU A 2 3.04 -22.64 -23.88
C LEU A 2 3.70 -23.19 -22.59
N GLY A 3 3.92 -24.51 -22.51
CA GLY A 3 4.44 -25.18 -21.30
C GLY A 3 5.93 -25.56 -21.29
N GLN A 4 6.67 -25.43 -22.40
CA GLN A 4 8.04 -25.99 -22.50
C GLN A 4 9.18 -24.99 -22.23
N THR A 5 8.92 -23.70 -22.09
CA THR A 5 9.97 -22.69 -21.80
C THR A 5 10.16 -22.37 -20.31
N PHE A 6 9.32 -22.90 -19.41
CA PHE A 6 9.38 -22.56 -17.97
C PHE A 6 10.41 -23.37 -17.17
N SER A 7 11.04 -24.40 -17.73
CA SER A 7 12.01 -25.24 -17.00
C SER A 7 13.47 -24.74 -17.03
N ALA A 8 13.76 -23.60 -17.67
CA ALA A 8 15.15 -23.24 -18.02
C ALA A 8 15.78 -22.06 -17.24
N CYS A 9 15.22 -21.58 -16.11
CA CYS A 9 15.78 -20.41 -15.41
C CYS A 9 16.07 -20.65 -13.91
N ARG A 10 17.26 -21.23 -13.64
CA ARG A 10 18.16 -21.07 -12.48
C ARG A 10 19.57 -21.52 -12.96
N PRO A 11 20.76 -21.07 -12.45
CA PRO A 11 21.06 -20.25 -11.26
C PRO A 11 22.24 -19.20 -11.39
N ALA A 12 22.44 -18.43 -10.29
CA ALA A 12 23.72 -17.97 -9.64
C ALA A 12 24.67 -16.86 -10.19
N ALA A 13 25.24 -16.14 -9.18
CA ALA A 13 26.51 -15.37 -9.07
C ALA A 13 26.54 -13.91 -9.57
N ARG A 14 26.69 -12.89 -8.70
CA ARG A 14 27.85 -12.41 -7.90
C ARG A 14 28.91 -11.59 -8.70
N ALA A 15 29.07 -10.33 -8.27
CA ALA A 15 30.31 -9.57 -8.05
C ALA A 15 30.89 -8.56 -9.10
N ARG A 16 31.00 -7.30 -8.62
CA ARG A 16 32.13 -6.32 -8.69
C ARG A 16 32.34 -5.39 -9.91
N LEU A 17 31.63 -4.25 -9.87
CA LEU A 17 32.06 -2.82 -9.79
C LEU A 17 33.45 -2.27 -10.25
N LYS A 18 33.31 -1.09 -10.92
CA LYS A 18 34.13 0.17 -10.95
C LYS A 18 35.10 0.41 -12.14
N PRO A 19 35.45 1.69 -12.49
CA PRO A 19 34.65 2.94 -12.46
C PRO A 19 35.01 4.04 -13.54
N TYR A 20 34.21 5.13 -13.54
CA TYR A 20 34.54 6.56 -13.86
C TYR A 20 34.92 6.95 -15.31
N THR A 21 34.69 8.15 -15.86
CA THR A 21 34.18 9.50 -15.49
C THR A 21 33.89 10.18 -16.86
N ALA A 22 32.76 10.84 -17.13
CA ALA A 22 32.44 12.26 -16.83
C ALA A 22 33.34 13.24 -17.64
N VAL A 23 32.95 14.41 -18.18
CA VAL A 23 31.87 15.38 -17.97
C VAL A 23 31.95 16.36 -19.18
N LEU A 24 30.91 17.16 -19.42
CA LEU A 24 30.91 18.64 -19.49
C LEU A 24 30.02 19.22 -20.59
N SER A 25 28.92 19.78 -20.07
CA SER A 25 28.15 20.92 -20.56
C SER A 25 29.06 22.12 -20.90
N PRO A 26 28.57 23.25 -21.44
CA PRO A 26 27.79 24.16 -20.58
C PRO A 26 26.91 25.27 -21.21
N ARG A 27 26.13 25.88 -20.30
CA ARG A 27 25.98 27.34 -20.06
C ARG A 27 24.76 28.11 -20.67
N VAL A 28 23.83 28.63 -19.84
CA VAL A 28 23.84 29.93 -19.07
C VAL A 28 23.24 31.07 -19.93
N PHE A 29 22.40 32.04 -19.53
CA PHE A 29 22.00 32.63 -18.24
C PHE A 29 20.83 33.64 -18.45
N CYS A 30 20.01 33.86 -17.40
CA CYS A 30 19.55 35.18 -16.87
C CYS A 30 18.69 36.17 -17.73
N LEU A 31 17.88 37.11 -17.22
CA LEU A 31 17.46 37.57 -15.87
C LEU A 31 16.33 38.65 -16.05
N ARG A 32 15.56 38.89 -14.96
CA ARG A 32 15.03 40.19 -14.45
C ARG A 32 13.64 40.75 -14.85
N ASN A 33 12.75 40.68 -13.85
CA ASN A 33 11.71 41.63 -13.36
C ASN A 33 12.20 43.10 -13.21
N PRO A 34 11.40 44.16 -12.83
CA PRO A 34 10.23 44.18 -11.89
C PRO A 34 9.11 45.26 -12.08
N PHE A 35 8.00 45.18 -11.33
CA PHE A 35 7.49 46.18 -10.32
C PHE A 35 5.96 46.10 -10.05
N ARG A 36 5.61 46.42 -8.78
CA ARG A 36 4.32 46.30 -8.08
C ARG A 36 3.36 47.48 -8.28
N THR A 37 2.05 47.27 -8.12
CA THR A 37 1.16 48.05 -7.22
C THR A 37 -0.10 47.24 -6.89
N PHE A 38 -0.64 47.45 -5.68
CA PHE A 38 -1.76 46.74 -5.04
C PHE A 38 -2.95 47.70 -4.97
N THR A 39 -4.17 47.26 -5.31
CA THR A 39 -5.45 47.67 -4.68
C THR A 39 -6.64 46.84 -5.19
N ASP A 40 -7.48 46.45 -4.24
CA ASP A 40 -8.95 46.33 -4.32
C ASP A 40 -9.70 45.03 -4.71
N THR A 41 -10.34 44.48 -3.66
CA THR A 41 -11.74 43.97 -3.60
C THR A 41 -12.29 43.10 -4.73
N ARG A 42 -11.66 41.94 -4.97
CA ARG A 42 -12.26 40.79 -5.70
C ARG A 42 -12.08 39.44 -5.00
N VAL A 43 -12.01 39.41 -3.67
CA VAL A 43 -11.64 38.20 -2.91
C VAL A 43 -12.77 37.16 -2.78
N LEU A 44 -14.01 37.46 -3.18
CA LEU A 44 -15.14 36.52 -3.08
C LEU A 44 -15.53 35.79 -4.38
N LEU A 45 -14.67 35.80 -5.40
CA LEU A 45 -14.76 34.90 -6.56
C LEU A 45 -13.36 34.40 -6.95
N ARG A 46 -12.65 33.75 -6.02
CA ARG A 46 -11.53 32.89 -6.40
C ARG A 46 -12.12 31.67 -7.11
N ARG A 47 -12.24 31.77 -8.44
CA ARG A 47 -12.03 30.61 -9.33
C ARG A 47 -10.86 29.84 -8.72
N HIS A 48 -11.08 28.58 -8.35
CA HIS A 48 -9.98 27.69 -7.96
C HIS A 48 -8.81 27.94 -8.92
N PRO A 49 -7.59 28.22 -8.42
CA PRO A 49 -6.46 28.32 -9.33
C PRO A 49 -6.46 27.05 -10.15
N LYS A 50 -6.51 27.19 -11.49
CA LYS A 50 -6.30 26.06 -12.40
C LYS A 50 -5.05 25.35 -11.85
N LYS A 51 -5.16 24.06 -11.51
CA LYS A 51 -3.97 23.26 -11.17
C LYS A 51 -2.91 23.59 -12.23
N PRO A 52 -1.67 23.90 -11.84
CA PRO A 52 -0.62 24.16 -12.82
C PRO A 52 -0.58 23.00 -13.81
N ALA A 53 -0.37 23.32 -15.08
CA ALA A 53 -0.22 22.31 -16.11
C ALA A 53 0.86 21.31 -15.67
N PHE A 54 0.59 20.02 -15.82
CA PHE A 54 1.54 18.98 -15.46
C PHE A 54 2.86 19.24 -16.19
N THR A 55 3.94 19.39 -15.42
CA THR A 55 5.29 19.56 -15.94
C THR A 55 6.11 18.38 -15.44
N PRO A 56 6.55 17.48 -16.32
CA PRO A 56 7.35 16.33 -15.92
C PRO A 56 8.72 16.78 -15.38
N SER A 57 9.30 16.00 -14.48
CA SER A 57 10.72 16.19 -14.11
C SER A 57 11.64 15.72 -15.24
N GLU A 58 12.91 16.14 -15.22
CA GLU A 58 13.91 15.69 -16.19
C GLU A 58 13.99 14.16 -16.27
N ASP A 59 13.97 13.47 -15.12
CA ASP A 59 13.95 12.01 -15.09
C ASP A 59 12.69 11.41 -15.73
N GLN A 60 11.52 12.03 -15.51
CA GLN A 60 10.26 11.59 -16.12
C GLN A 60 10.25 11.82 -17.64
N GLU A 61 10.79 12.94 -18.11
CA GLU A 61 10.97 13.20 -19.55
C GLU A 61 11.94 12.20 -20.18
N ASN A 62 13.03 11.86 -19.49
CA ASN A 62 13.99 10.87 -19.97
C ASN A 62 13.36 9.49 -20.08
N ILE A 63 12.54 9.08 -19.10
CA ILE A 63 11.76 7.83 -19.19
C ILE A 63 10.79 7.87 -20.38
N ALA A 64 10.09 8.98 -20.59
CA ALA A 64 9.19 9.13 -21.73
C ALA A 64 9.94 9.05 -23.07
N LYS A 65 11.14 9.63 -23.18
CA LYS A 65 11.98 9.50 -24.39
C LYS A 65 12.42 8.05 -24.63
N LEU A 66 12.93 7.37 -23.59
CA LEU A 66 13.40 5.98 -23.68
C LEU A 66 12.29 5.01 -24.10
N CYS A 67 11.07 5.17 -23.55
CA CYS A 67 9.97 4.27 -23.85
C CYS A 67 9.44 4.38 -25.29
N ARG A 68 9.97 5.33 -26.10
CA ARG A 68 9.68 5.39 -27.54
C ARG A 68 10.32 4.22 -28.29
N THR A 69 11.50 3.78 -27.89
CA THR A 69 12.31 2.80 -28.62
C THR A 69 12.61 1.55 -27.80
N GLU A 70 12.49 1.62 -26.47
CA GLU A 70 12.94 0.59 -25.56
C GLU A 70 11.86 0.20 -24.54
N ASN A 71 12.04 -0.94 -23.89
CA ASN A 71 11.38 -1.23 -22.63
C ASN A 71 12.12 -0.48 -21.51
N VAL A 72 11.41 -0.01 -20.50
CA VAL A 72 12.00 0.76 -19.39
C VAL A 72 11.60 0.16 -18.05
N ILE A 73 12.58 -0.14 -17.21
CA ILE A 73 12.37 -0.56 -15.82
C ILE A 73 12.71 0.62 -14.93
N VAL A 74 11.78 1.02 -14.07
CA VAL A 74 11.89 2.23 -13.28
C VAL A 74 11.78 1.89 -11.80
N SER A 75 12.89 2.03 -11.06
CA SER A 75 12.87 2.00 -9.59
C SER A 75 12.52 3.38 -9.07
N ALA A 76 11.30 3.53 -8.55
CA ALA A 76 10.68 4.80 -8.24
C ALA A 76 10.39 4.94 -6.74
N ARG A 77 11.19 5.78 -6.07
CA ARG A 77 11.13 6.00 -4.61
C ARG A 77 9.81 6.62 -4.16
N PRO A 78 9.47 6.57 -2.86
CA PRO A 78 8.19 7.07 -2.37
C PRO A 78 7.93 8.53 -2.73
N GLY A 79 6.78 8.81 -3.33
CA GLY A 79 6.40 10.17 -3.72
C GLY A 79 7.14 10.72 -4.95
N SER A 80 7.87 9.89 -5.69
CA SER A 80 8.57 10.32 -6.92
C SER A 80 7.69 10.51 -8.15
N GLY A 81 6.40 10.18 -8.02
CA GLY A 81 5.40 10.41 -9.05
C GLY A 81 5.32 9.32 -10.11
N LYS A 82 5.23 8.04 -9.73
CA LYS A 82 4.99 6.91 -10.66
C LYS A 82 3.82 7.17 -11.63
N THR A 83 2.67 7.60 -11.10
CA THR A 83 1.51 7.97 -11.91
C THR A 83 1.77 9.21 -12.77
N SER A 84 2.58 10.16 -12.29
CA SER A 84 3.04 11.30 -13.09
C SER A 84 3.94 10.86 -14.24
N THR A 85 4.77 9.83 -14.05
CA THR A 85 5.59 9.24 -15.12
C THR A 85 4.73 8.62 -16.20
N ALA A 86 3.66 7.91 -15.82
CA ALA A 86 2.67 7.41 -16.78
C ALA A 86 2.01 8.56 -17.57
N GLU A 87 1.62 9.64 -16.89
CA GLU A 87 1.09 10.86 -17.55
C GLU A 87 2.11 11.47 -18.53
N ALA A 88 3.39 11.56 -18.15
CA ALA A 88 4.44 12.08 -19.02
C ALA A 88 4.61 11.26 -20.32
N ILE A 89 4.54 9.93 -20.21
CA ILE A 89 4.59 9.02 -21.37
C ILE A 89 3.39 9.25 -22.29
N ILE A 90 2.19 9.35 -21.72
CA ILE A 90 0.94 9.52 -22.47
C ILE A 90 0.92 10.87 -23.19
N ALA A 91 1.33 11.93 -22.50
CA ALA A 91 1.39 13.29 -23.03
C ALA A 91 2.43 13.43 -24.15
N ALA A 92 3.55 12.70 -24.06
CA ALA A 92 4.61 12.74 -25.06
C ALA A 92 4.22 12.08 -26.40
N TYR A 93 3.27 11.13 -26.40
CA TYR A 93 2.88 10.37 -27.59
C TYR A 93 1.36 10.30 -27.80
N PRO A 94 0.70 11.41 -28.19
CA PRO A 94 -0.74 11.44 -28.44
C PRO A 94 -1.22 10.49 -29.54
N ASP A 95 -0.31 10.07 -30.43
CA ASP A 95 -0.53 9.15 -31.54
C ASP A 95 -0.48 7.67 -31.14
N LEU A 96 0.02 7.35 -29.95
CA LEU A 96 0.18 5.97 -29.47
C LEU A 96 -0.89 5.62 -28.44
N ARG A 97 -1.42 4.40 -28.51
CA ARG A 97 -2.35 3.89 -27.48
C ARG A 97 -1.56 3.32 -26.30
N VAL A 98 -1.78 3.88 -25.11
CA VAL A 98 -1.08 3.51 -23.87
C VAL A 98 -2.03 2.82 -22.90
N LEU A 99 -1.65 1.66 -22.38
CA LEU A 99 -2.35 1.00 -21.28
C LEU A 99 -1.59 1.21 -19.98
N VAL A 100 -2.28 1.63 -18.92
CA VAL A 100 -1.76 1.65 -17.55
C VAL A 100 -2.46 0.55 -16.73
N LEU A 101 -1.68 -0.44 -16.30
CA LEU A 101 -2.14 -1.51 -15.43
C LEU A 101 -1.80 -1.17 -13.97
N THR A 102 -2.84 -1.14 -13.13
CA THR A 102 -2.75 -0.85 -11.70
C THR A 102 -3.14 -2.08 -10.87
N TYR A 103 -2.58 -2.22 -9.67
CA TYR A 103 -2.90 -3.36 -8.80
C TYR A 103 -4.30 -3.29 -8.18
N SER A 104 -4.77 -2.11 -7.77
CA SER A 104 -6.03 -1.95 -7.04
C SER A 104 -7.04 -1.06 -7.76
N LYS A 105 -8.34 -1.29 -7.48
CA LYS A 105 -9.43 -0.48 -8.03
C LYS A 105 -9.30 0.99 -7.62
N ARG A 106 -8.82 1.25 -6.41
CA ARG A 106 -8.58 2.59 -5.89
C ARG A 106 -7.52 3.33 -6.71
N LEU A 107 -6.37 2.71 -6.95
CA LEU A 107 -5.30 3.28 -7.80
C LEU A 107 -5.79 3.50 -9.23
N GLN A 108 -6.59 2.57 -9.78
CA GLN A 108 -7.21 2.73 -11.09
C GLN A 108 -8.05 4.02 -11.16
N LEU A 109 -8.93 4.23 -10.17
CA LEU A 109 -9.84 5.39 -10.15
C LEU A 109 -9.08 6.71 -9.98
N GLU A 110 -8.06 6.75 -9.13
CA GLU A 110 -7.20 7.92 -8.96
C GLU A 110 -6.44 8.26 -10.26
N THR A 111 -5.81 7.25 -10.86
CA THR A 111 -5.06 7.38 -12.11
C THR A 111 -5.98 7.82 -13.26
N LEU A 112 -7.19 7.25 -13.35
CA LEU A 112 -8.17 7.64 -14.36
C LEU A 112 -8.63 9.10 -14.22
N ARG A 113 -8.87 9.58 -12.98
CA ARG A 113 -9.23 10.99 -12.75
C ARG A 113 -8.14 11.94 -13.24
N ARG A 114 -6.88 11.55 -13.04
CA ARG A 114 -5.71 12.31 -13.47
C ARG A 114 -5.53 12.30 -14.98
N LEU A 115 -5.69 11.13 -15.60
CA LEU A 115 -5.46 10.92 -17.02
C LEU A 115 -6.69 11.23 -17.90
N ARG A 116 -7.82 11.65 -17.31
CA ARG A 116 -9.04 12.07 -18.02
C ARG A 116 -8.81 13.01 -19.22
N PRO A 117 -7.84 13.95 -19.20
CA PRO A 117 -7.57 14.80 -20.36
C PRO A 117 -7.00 14.09 -21.58
N TYR A 118 -6.50 12.86 -21.44
CA TYR A 118 -5.76 12.14 -22.48
C TYR A 118 -6.61 10.99 -23.07
N PRO A 119 -7.12 11.12 -24.31
CA PRO A 119 -7.98 10.10 -24.92
C PRO A 119 -7.20 8.87 -25.42
N ASN A 120 -5.88 9.00 -25.59
CA ASN A 120 -5.00 7.95 -26.10
C ASN A 120 -4.55 6.94 -25.03
N CYS A 121 -5.16 6.96 -23.84
CA CYS A 121 -4.80 6.04 -22.76
C CYS A 121 -6.00 5.29 -22.20
N GLU A 122 -5.72 4.11 -21.66
CA GLU A 122 -6.67 3.34 -20.89
C GLU A 122 -6.04 2.90 -19.56
N VAL A 123 -6.84 2.89 -18.49
CA VAL A 123 -6.38 2.51 -17.14
C VAL A 123 -7.21 1.34 -16.67
N LEU A 124 -6.58 0.19 -16.41
CA LEU A 124 -7.24 -1.04 -15.96
C LEU A 124 -6.58 -1.59 -14.69
N THR A 125 -7.35 -2.31 -13.88
CA THR A 125 -6.73 -3.25 -12.94
C THR A 125 -6.30 -4.52 -13.67
N PHE A 126 -5.38 -5.31 -13.10
CA PHE A 126 -5.04 -6.62 -13.65
C PHE A 126 -6.27 -7.53 -13.80
N HIS A 127 -7.15 -7.57 -12.81
CA HIS A 127 -8.42 -8.33 -12.88
C HIS A 127 -9.40 -7.78 -13.93
N SER A 128 -9.47 -6.45 -14.11
CA SER A 128 -10.27 -5.85 -15.18
C SER A 128 -9.73 -6.21 -16.57
N MET A 129 -8.40 -6.23 -16.73
CA MET A 129 -7.75 -6.66 -17.95
C MET A 129 -7.97 -8.16 -18.19
N ALA A 130 -7.83 -9.01 -17.16
CA ALA A 130 -8.14 -10.43 -17.23
C ALA A 130 -9.58 -10.68 -17.68
N SER A 131 -10.52 -9.91 -17.13
CA SER A 131 -11.93 -10.04 -17.47
C SER A 131 -12.18 -9.81 -18.96
N ARG A 132 -11.49 -8.82 -19.54
CA ARG A 132 -11.54 -8.53 -20.98
C ARG A 132 -10.84 -9.59 -21.82
N LEU A 133 -9.69 -10.08 -21.36
CA LEU A 133 -8.89 -11.08 -22.07
C LEU A 133 -9.62 -12.43 -22.15
N PHE A 134 -10.27 -12.85 -21.05
CA PHE A 134 -10.99 -14.12 -20.96
C PHE A 134 -12.48 -14.02 -21.27
N ARG A 135 -13.01 -12.80 -21.46
CA ARG A 135 -14.44 -12.51 -21.69
C ARG A 135 -15.33 -13.13 -20.59
N THR A 136 -14.84 -13.09 -19.36
CA THR A 136 -15.49 -13.64 -18.16
C THR A 136 -15.25 -12.66 -17.02
N GLU A 137 -16.20 -12.45 -16.13
CA GLU A 137 -15.96 -11.61 -14.95
C GLU A 137 -14.90 -12.26 -14.05
N VAL A 138 -13.76 -11.56 -13.86
CA VAL A 138 -12.68 -11.96 -12.96
C VAL A 138 -12.62 -10.91 -11.86
N SER A 139 -13.18 -11.22 -10.70
CA SER A 139 -13.27 -10.30 -9.56
C SER A 139 -12.27 -10.62 -8.44
N ASN A 140 -11.67 -11.81 -8.43
CA ASN A 140 -10.70 -12.26 -7.43
C ASN A 140 -9.66 -13.22 -8.01
N ASP A 141 -8.69 -13.61 -7.18
CA ASP A 141 -7.57 -14.47 -7.57
C ASP A 141 -7.99 -15.92 -7.81
N ALA A 142 -8.99 -16.44 -7.10
CA ALA A 142 -9.52 -17.78 -7.32
C ALA A 142 -10.09 -17.94 -8.74
N ILE A 143 -10.91 -16.97 -9.18
CA ILE A 143 -11.46 -16.96 -10.54
C ILE A 143 -10.34 -16.80 -11.57
N LEU A 144 -9.36 -15.92 -11.31
CA LEU A 144 -8.19 -15.77 -12.19
C LEU A 144 -7.48 -17.11 -12.38
N LEU A 145 -7.18 -17.83 -11.29
CA LEU A 145 -6.49 -19.12 -11.34
C LEU A 145 -7.30 -20.19 -12.09
N LYS A 146 -8.63 -20.19 -11.95
CA LYS A 146 -9.51 -21.04 -12.76
C LYS A 146 -9.37 -20.74 -14.25
N GLN A 147 -9.35 -19.46 -14.64
CA GLN A 147 -9.14 -19.07 -16.05
C GLN A 147 -7.75 -19.47 -16.56
N ILE A 148 -6.71 -19.30 -15.74
CA ILE A 148 -5.34 -19.74 -16.07
C ILE A 148 -5.33 -21.26 -16.35
N LYS A 149 -5.93 -22.07 -15.47
CA LYS A 149 -6.03 -23.54 -15.65
C LYS A 149 -6.76 -23.92 -16.94
N LEU A 150 -7.86 -23.23 -17.28
CA LEU A 150 -8.59 -23.47 -18.54
C LEU A 150 -7.73 -23.17 -19.77
N VAL A 151 -6.99 -22.06 -19.76
CA VAL A 151 -6.11 -21.68 -20.86
C VAL A 151 -4.94 -22.66 -21.00
N LEU A 152 -4.33 -23.06 -19.89
CA LEU A 152 -3.26 -24.06 -19.90
C LEU A 152 -3.74 -25.42 -20.40
N GLY A 153 -4.94 -25.85 -19.99
CA GLY A 153 -5.54 -27.11 -20.45
C GLY A 153 -5.87 -27.11 -21.95
N ARG A 154 -6.31 -25.97 -22.50
CA ARG A 154 -6.53 -25.81 -23.95
C ARG A 154 -5.24 -25.62 -24.74
N ASN A 155 -4.17 -25.12 -24.10
CA ASN A 155 -2.90 -24.76 -24.74
C ASN A 155 -3.07 -23.74 -25.90
N GLU A 156 -4.11 -22.90 -25.80
CA GLU A 156 -4.46 -21.89 -26.79
C GLU A 156 -4.39 -20.50 -26.18
N LEU A 157 -3.72 -19.57 -26.88
CA LEU A 157 -3.64 -18.18 -26.45
C LEU A 157 -5.01 -17.49 -26.59
N PRO A 158 -5.55 -16.85 -25.53
CA PRO A 158 -6.78 -16.08 -25.61
C PRO A 158 -6.70 -14.98 -26.66
N ARG A 159 -7.82 -14.70 -27.33
CA ARG A 159 -7.89 -13.66 -28.36
C ARG A 159 -8.19 -12.30 -27.73
N TRP A 160 -7.21 -11.40 -27.76
CA TRP A 160 -7.47 -9.98 -27.52
C TRP A 160 -8.36 -9.43 -28.64
N SER A 161 -9.50 -8.87 -28.25
CA SER A 161 -10.58 -8.48 -29.18
C SER A 161 -10.79 -6.98 -29.25
N PHE A 162 -10.02 -6.22 -28.48
CA PHE A 162 -10.04 -4.76 -28.48
C PHE A 162 -8.86 -4.26 -29.32
N GLU A 163 -8.86 -2.96 -29.60
CA GLU A 163 -7.71 -2.34 -30.24
C GLU A 163 -6.43 -2.60 -29.41
N PRO A 164 -5.30 -2.89 -30.07
CA PRO A 164 -4.03 -3.15 -29.39
C PRO A 164 -3.42 -1.88 -28.80
N PHE A 165 -2.55 -2.05 -27.81
CA PHE A 165 -1.76 -0.99 -27.22
C PHE A 165 -0.33 -1.00 -27.75
N ASP A 166 0.24 0.19 -27.93
CA ASP A 166 1.60 0.41 -28.38
C ASP A 166 2.60 0.46 -27.21
N ILE A 167 2.13 0.87 -26.03
CA ILE A 167 2.89 0.94 -24.77
C ILE A 167 2.02 0.36 -23.64
N ILE A 168 2.61 -0.51 -22.82
CA ILE A 168 1.98 -1.07 -21.62
C ILE A 168 2.81 -0.66 -20.40
N VAL A 169 2.20 0.13 -19.53
CA VAL A 169 2.76 0.57 -18.26
C VAL A 169 2.26 -0.37 -17.15
N LEU A 170 3.18 -1.01 -16.45
CA LEU A 170 2.92 -1.90 -15.32
C LEU A 170 3.27 -1.14 -14.04
N ASP A 171 2.27 -0.66 -13.31
CA ASP A 171 2.46 0.10 -12.07
C ASP A 171 2.44 -0.81 -10.82
N GLU A 172 3.17 -0.40 -9.79
CA GLU A 172 3.38 -1.14 -8.53
C GLU A 172 3.84 -2.60 -8.73
N PHE A 173 4.70 -2.85 -9.73
CA PHE A 173 5.10 -4.21 -10.11
C PHE A 173 5.99 -4.93 -9.07
N GLN A 174 6.42 -4.24 -8.02
CA GLN A 174 7.03 -4.89 -6.84
C GLN A 174 6.03 -5.76 -6.05
N ASP A 175 4.72 -5.51 -6.23
CA ASP A 175 3.64 -6.25 -5.57
C ASP A 175 3.06 -7.34 -6.49
N CYS A 176 3.75 -7.66 -7.60
CA CYS A 176 3.33 -8.67 -8.57
C CYS A 176 3.41 -10.09 -7.96
N THR A 177 2.42 -10.92 -8.28
CA THR A 177 2.39 -12.35 -7.93
C THR A 177 2.66 -13.20 -9.18
N GLU A 178 2.86 -14.50 -8.99
CA GLU A 178 3.05 -15.46 -10.10
C GLU A 178 1.86 -15.47 -11.08
N SER A 179 0.62 -15.48 -10.56
CA SER A 179 -0.59 -15.48 -11.38
C SER A 179 -0.72 -14.20 -12.21
N LEU A 180 -0.40 -13.05 -11.61
CA LEU A 180 -0.40 -11.75 -12.30
C LEU A 180 0.72 -11.65 -13.34
N PHE A 181 1.91 -12.19 -13.05
CA PHE A 181 3.00 -12.23 -14.02
C PHE A 181 2.65 -13.12 -15.21
N TRP A 182 2.07 -14.30 -14.96
CA TRP A 182 1.59 -15.19 -16.03
C TRP A 182 0.53 -14.50 -16.89
N LEU A 183 -0.45 -13.87 -16.24
CA LEU A 183 -1.52 -13.12 -16.91
C LEU A 183 -0.94 -12.00 -17.78
N THR A 184 0.04 -11.26 -17.26
CA THR A 184 0.72 -10.17 -17.98
C THR A 184 1.40 -10.68 -19.24
N ASN A 185 2.14 -11.80 -19.15
CA ASN A 185 2.77 -12.43 -20.32
C ASN A 185 1.74 -12.91 -21.34
N CYS A 186 0.66 -13.54 -20.87
CA CYS A 186 -0.45 -13.98 -21.72
C CYS A 186 -1.05 -12.79 -22.48
N PHE A 187 -1.32 -11.68 -21.78
CA PHE A 187 -1.86 -10.46 -22.35
C PHE A 187 -0.91 -9.81 -23.36
N ILE A 188 0.38 -9.67 -23.06
CA ILE A 188 1.39 -9.09 -23.97
C ILE A 188 1.39 -9.83 -25.31
N ARG A 189 1.36 -11.17 -25.28
CA ARG A 189 1.33 -12.00 -26.49
C ARG A 189 0.00 -11.87 -27.23
N ALA A 190 -1.12 -11.82 -26.52
CA ALA A 190 -2.44 -11.63 -27.12
C ALA A 190 -2.56 -10.26 -27.80
N ASN A 191 -2.07 -9.20 -27.15
CA ASN A 191 -1.98 -7.85 -27.69
C ASN A 191 -1.11 -7.81 -28.95
N GLN A 192 0.08 -8.41 -28.92
CA GLN A 192 0.96 -8.51 -30.08
C GLN A 192 0.27 -9.20 -31.27
N LYS A 193 -0.42 -10.31 -31.04
CA LYS A 193 -1.15 -11.02 -32.09
C LYS A 193 -2.27 -10.15 -32.69
N SER A 194 -2.99 -9.41 -31.87
CA SER A 194 -4.03 -8.47 -32.35
C SER A 194 -3.47 -7.26 -33.10
N SER A 195 -2.21 -6.90 -32.85
CA SER A 195 -1.48 -5.80 -33.50
C SER A 195 -0.75 -6.23 -34.79
N GLY A 196 -1.20 -7.32 -35.43
CA GLY A 196 -0.55 -7.84 -36.64
C GLY A 196 0.90 -8.31 -36.41
N GLY A 197 1.25 -8.68 -35.17
CA GLY A 197 2.60 -9.12 -34.79
C GLY A 197 3.49 -8.02 -34.20
N LYS A 198 3.06 -6.74 -34.22
CA LYS A 198 3.81 -5.63 -33.63
C LYS A 198 3.77 -5.69 -32.09
N PRO A 199 4.92 -5.84 -31.40
CA PRO A 199 4.95 -5.90 -29.95
C PRO A 199 4.82 -4.51 -29.32
N ALA A 200 4.19 -4.46 -28.14
CA ALA A 200 4.14 -3.25 -27.31
C ALA A 200 5.47 -3.04 -26.58
N ARG A 201 5.80 -1.78 -26.28
CA ARG A 201 6.91 -1.45 -25.36
C ARG A 201 6.41 -1.51 -23.93
N LEU A 202 7.26 -2.01 -23.04
CA LEU A 202 6.92 -2.21 -21.63
C LEU A 202 7.57 -1.12 -20.78
N VAL A 203 6.80 -0.54 -19.86
CA VAL A 203 7.32 0.34 -18.80
C VAL A 203 6.95 -0.28 -17.46
N VAL A 204 7.93 -0.81 -16.75
CA VAL A 204 7.75 -1.49 -15.47
C VAL A 204 8.12 -0.54 -14.34
N LEU A 205 7.13 -0.04 -13.61
CA LEU A 205 7.27 0.92 -12.51
C LEU A 205 7.07 0.20 -11.16
N GLY A 206 7.94 0.52 -10.20
CA GLY A 206 7.75 0.05 -8.83
C GLY A 206 8.87 0.49 -7.89
N ASP A 207 8.80 0.02 -6.65
CA ASP A 207 9.83 0.27 -5.62
C ASP A 207 10.06 -1.01 -4.81
N GLU A 208 11.21 -1.65 -4.99
CA GLU A 208 11.56 -2.89 -4.30
C GLU A 208 11.50 -2.74 -2.76
N ARG A 209 11.78 -1.54 -2.24
CA ARG A 209 11.70 -1.24 -0.79
C ARG A 209 10.27 -1.07 -0.27
N GLN A 210 9.27 -1.03 -1.15
CA GLN A 210 7.86 -0.99 -0.77
C GLN A 210 7.14 -2.33 -0.97
N SER A 211 7.84 -3.40 -1.34
CA SER A 211 7.23 -4.74 -1.41
C SER A 211 7.02 -5.29 -0.01
N ILE A 212 5.78 -5.29 0.45
CA ILE A 212 5.38 -5.76 1.80
C ILE A 212 4.23 -6.77 1.75
N PHE A 213 3.75 -7.13 0.57
CA PHE A 213 2.67 -8.11 0.40
C PHE A 213 3.18 -9.52 0.13
N GLY A 214 4.41 -9.84 0.57
CA GLY A 214 5.02 -11.17 0.37
C GLY A 214 4.19 -12.32 0.97
N PHE A 215 3.47 -12.07 2.06
CA PHE A 215 2.53 -13.03 2.65
C PHE A 215 1.34 -13.37 1.73
N ARG A 216 1.04 -12.52 0.73
CA ARG A 216 0.06 -12.77 -0.36
C ARG A 216 0.72 -13.32 -1.63
N GLY A 217 2.00 -13.69 -1.58
CA GLY A 217 2.76 -14.19 -2.73
C GLY A 217 3.30 -13.10 -3.66
N ALA A 218 3.30 -11.83 -3.24
CA ALA A 218 4.00 -10.78 -3.98
C ALA A 218 5.52 -10.98 -3.92
N ASP A 219 6.20 -10.66 -5.02
CA ASP A 219 7.64 -10.86 -5.15
C ASP A 219 8.28 -9.72 -5.93
N ASP A 220 9.14 -8.93 -5.27
CA ASP A 220 9.80 -7.78 -5.89
C ASP A 220 10.75 -8.18 -7.04
N ARG A 221 11.11 -9.46 -7.15
CA ARG A 221 11.94 -9.96 -8.26
C ARG A 221 11.28 -9.80 -9.62
N TYR A 222 9.94 -9.73 -9.68
CA TYR A 222 9.24 -9.39 -10.91
C TYR A 222 9.55 -7.97 -11.39
N LEU A 223 9.90 -7.06 -10.48
CA LEU A 223 10.41 -5.72 -10.80
C LEU A 223 11.92 -5.74 -11.02
N THR A 224 12.70 -6.28 -10.07
CA THR A 224 14.17 -6.17 -10.07
C THR A 224 14.84 -7.01 -11.16
N LEU A 225 14.20 -8.10 -11.59
CA LEU A 225 14.64 -8.99 -12.69
C LEU A 225 13.74 -8.88 -13.92
N ALA A 226 12.99 -7.77 -14.07
CA ALA A 226 12.05 -7.59 -15.17
C ALA A 226 12.72 -7.73 -16.56
N ARG A 227 13.99 -7.35 -16.68
CA ARG A 227 14.77 -7.46 -17.93
C ARG A 227 14.90 -8.93 -18.34
N GLU A 228 15.33 -9.79 -17.43
CA GLU A 228 15.51 -11.22 -17.68
C GLU A 228 14.17 -11.92 -17.90
N LEU A 229 13.15 -11.51 -17.13
CA LEU A 229 11.84 -12.14 -17.14
C LEU A 229 11.02 -11.81 -18.40
N PHE A 230 11.06 -10.56 -18.87
CA PHE A 230 10.34 -10.13 -20.08
C PHE A 230 11.17 -10.16 -21.36
N GLY A 231 12.50 -10.30 -21.26
CA GLY A 231 13.40 -10.40 -22.40
C GLY A 231 12.97 -11.43 -23.46
N PRO A 232 12.55 -12.66 -23.08
CA PRO A 232 12.06 -13.65 -24.05
C PRO A 232 10.74 -13.26 -24.76
N ALA A 233 9.97 -12.33 -24.19
CA ALA A 233 8.66 -11.92 -24.69
C ALA A 233 8.65 -10.59 -25.44
N SER A 234 9.73 -9.80 -25.35
CA SER A 234 9.82 -8.47 -25.96
C SER A 234 11.11 -8.34 -26.78
N PRO A 235 11.04 -7.95 -28.07
CA PRO A 235 12.24 -7.79 -28.90
C PRO A 235 12.97 -6.46 -28.66
N TYR A 236 12.39 -5.54 -27.88
CA TYR A 236 13.02 -4.25 -27.60
C TYR A 236 14.08 -4.37 -26.51
N PRO A 237 15.17 -3.59 -26.57
CA PRO A 237 16.15 -3.53 -25.49
C PRO A 237 15.50 -3.00 -24.19
N PHE A 238 16.15 -3.28 -23.06
CA PHE A 238 15.68 -2.83 -21.74
C PHE A 238 16.64 -1.78 -21.18
N SER A 239 16.11 -0.61 -20.86
CA SER A 239 16.78 0.43 -20.09
C SER A 239 16.31 0.44 -18.63
N SER A 240 17.18 0.88 -17.72
CA SER A 240 16.86 1.06 -16.31
C SER A 240 16.93 2.54 -15.96
N ALA A 241 15.92 3.02 -15.25
CA ALA A 241 15.84 4.38 -14.74
C ALA A 241 15.55 4.39 -13.24
N GLN A 242 15.92 5.47 -12.56
CA GLN A 242 15.64 5.66 -11.14
C GLN A 242 14.92 7.00 -10.94
N LEU A 243 13.89 7.02 -10.10
CA LEU A 243 13.23 8.24 -9.67
C LEU A 243 13.44 8.41 -8.17
N ARG A 244 14.44 9.23 -7.79
CA ARG A 244 14.81 9.47 -6.37
C ARG A 244 14.14 10.68 -5.76
N GLN A 245 13.86 11.71 -6.56
CA GLN A 245 13.27 12.96 -6.11
C GLN A 245 11.83 12.72 -5.66
N SER A 246 11.54 12.96 -4.40
CA SER A 246 10.21 12.89 -3.81
C SER A 246 9.53 14.25 -3.85
N PHE A 247 8.33 14.31 -4.39
CA PHE A 247 7.44 15.47 -4.32
C PHE A 247 6.53 15.41 -3.08
N ARG A 248 6.60 14.33 -2.30
CA ARG A 248 5.82 14.11 -1.08
C ARG A 248 6.59 14.57 0.16
N LEU A 249 7.78 14.01 0.36
CA LEU A 249 8.54 14.09 1.61
C LEU A 249 9.32 15.39 1.69
N SER A 250 9.53 15.92 2.91
CA SER A 250 10.43 17.07 3.13
C SER A 250 11.90 16.65 3.14
N LYS A 251 12.81 17.60 2.90
CA LYS A 251 14.27 17.42 3.06
C LYS A 251 14.63 16.88 4.43
N GLN A 252 14.04 17.43 5.48
CA GLN A 252 14.28 17.06 6.87
C GLN A 252 13.84 15.61 7.12
N SER A 253 12.68 15.21 6.59
CA SER A 253 12.23 13.81 6.68
C SER A 253 13.14 12.87 5.89
N VAL A 254 13.57 13.28 4.69
CA VAL A 254 14.47 12.49 3.85
C VAL A 254 15.85 12.32 4.49
N GLN A 255 16.42 13.38 5.07
CA GLN A 255 17.68 13.33 5.81
C GLN A 255 17.58 12.38 7.00
N PHE A 256 16.51 12.51 7.79
CA PHE A 256 16.23 11.59 8.89
C PHE A 256 16.14 10.14 8.42
N ILE A 257 15.34 9.83 7.38
CA ILE A 257 15.18 8.45 6.88
C ILE A 257 16.51 7.89 6.35
N ASN A 258 17.20 8.65 5.50
CA ASN A 258 18.45 8.20 4.87
C ASN A 258 19.55 7.97 5.92
N ASN A 259 19.76 8.91 6.84
CA ASN A 259 20.84 8.82 7.82
C ASN A 259 20.52 7.81 8.92
N VAL A 260 19.33 7.92 9.53
CA VAL A 260 18.98 7.15 10.73
C VAL A 260 18.63 5.70 10.41
N PHE A 261 17.92 5.44 9.31
CA PHE A 261 17.41 4.09 8.98
C PHE A 261 18.12 3.43 7.80
N LEU A 262 18.77 4.18 6.91
CA LEU A 262 19.42 3.65 5.71
C LEU A 262 20.94 3.80 5.71
N GLY A 263 21.55 4.03 6.88
CA GLY A 263 23.01 4.08 7.04
C GLY A 263 23.68 5.20 6.23
N GLY A 264 22.97 6.31 5.98
CA GLY A 264 23.46 7.45 5.20
C GLY A 264 23.34 7.29 3.68
N GLU A 265 22.75 6.20 3.17
CA GLU A 265 22.54 6.03 1.74
C GLU A 265 21.55 7.09 1.21
N PRO A 266 21.90 7.87 0.16
CA PRO A 266 21.00 8.87 -0.45
C PRO A 266 19.95 8.18 -1.35
N CYS A 267 19.10 7.38 -0.71
CA CYS A 267 18.06 6.58 -1.34
C CYS A 267 16.95 7.46 -1.90
N ILE A 268 16.50 8.43 -1.09
CA ILE A 268 15.48 9.42 -1.45
C ILE A 268 16.13 10.81 -1.49
N THR A 269 15.68 11.67 -2.40
CA THR A 269 16.02 13.10 -2.41
C THR A 269 14.74 13.94 -2.36
N SER A 270 14.82 15.19 -1.90
CA SER A 270 13.69 16.12 -1.92
C SER A 270 14.18 17.56 -1.93
N ASP A 271 13.39 18.44 -2.54
CA ASP A 271 13.61 19.88 -2.50
C ASP A 271 12.60 20.62 -1.60
N LYS A 272 11.59 19.90 -1.09
CA LYS A 272 10.53 20.45 -0.25
C LYS A 272 11.05 20.68 1.17
N GLU A 273 10.90 21.90 1.70
CA GLU A 273 11.17 22.16 3.12
C GLU A 273 10.01 21.69 4.00
N GLY A 274 10.32 21.27 5.23
CA GLY A 274 9.31 20.87 6.22
C GLY A 274 9.89 20.80 7.64
N PRO A 275 9.06 20.45 8.63
CA PRO A 275 9.52 20.29 10.00
C PRO A 275 10.46 19.09 10.13
N ARG A 276 11.28 19.11 11.18
CA ARG A 276 12.05 17.92 11.59
C ARG A 276 11.08 16.84 12.08
N PRO A 277 11.33 15.56 11.78
CA PRO A 277 10.61 14.47 12.43
C PRO A 277 10.70 14.57 13.95
N ILE A 278 9.67 14.11 14.65
CA ILE A 278 9.63 14.10 16.11
C ILE A 278 9.79 12.66 16.59
N VAL A 279 10.66 12.43 17.57
CA VAL A 279 10.77 11.13 18.25
C VAL A 279 10.34 11.30 19.71
N LEU A 280 9.25 10.65 20.08
CA LEU A 280 8.72 10.66 21.45
C LEU A 280 9.11 9.36 22.15
N LYS A 281 10.04 9.44 23.11
CA LYS A 281 10.30 8.33 24.03
C LYS A 281 9.27 8.37 25.15
N CYS A 282 8.55 7.28 25.37
CA CYS A 282 7.45 7.22 26.32
C CYS A 282 7.39 5.89 27.08
N ALA A 283 6.82 5.96 28.29
CA ALA A 283 6.47 4.79 29.07
C ALA A 283 5.23 4.10 28.50
N PRO A 284 5.20 2.77 28.32
CA PRO A 284 4.05 2.05 27.74
C PRO A 284 2.72 2.30 28.47
N PHE A 285 2.79 2.53 29.79
CA PHE A 285 1.61 2.75 30.63
C PHE A 285 1.15 4.21 30.69
N ASP A 286 1.95 5.16 30.20
CA ASP A 286 1.61 6.59 30.24
C ASP A 286 0.90 7.06 28.95
N SER A 287 -0.17 6.34 28.60
CA SER A 287 -0.98 6.64 27.41
C SER A 287 -1.63 8.03 27.48
N TYR A 288 -1.90 8.53 28.69
CA TYR A 288 -2.50 9.85 28.88
C TYR A 288 -1.53 10.99 28.55
N SER A 289 -0.31 10.97 29.07
CA SER A 289 0.68 12.00 28.73
C SER A 289 1.00 11.98 27.24
N LEU A 290 1.09 10.77 26.65
CA LEU A 290 1.29 10.64 25.21
C LEU A 290 0.13 11.26 24.41
N ALA A 291 -1.12 10.93 24.73
CA ALA A 291 -2.29 11.54 24.09
C ALA A 291 -2.30 13.07 24.25
N LYS A 292 -1.97 13.58 25.44
CA LYS A 292 -1.85 15.03 25.72
C LYS A 292 -0.76 15.71 24.89
N LYS A 293 0.36 15.03 24.65
CA LYS A 293 1.46 15.56 23.81
C LYS A 293 1.10 15.54 22.32
N LEU A 294 0.37 14.52 21.86
CA LEU A 294 -0.05 14.39 20.46
C LEU A 294 -1.22 15.33 20.10
N TRP A 295 -2.12 15.61 21.05
CA TRP A 295 -3.32 16.40 20.80
C TRP A 295 -3.07 17.75 20.10
N PRO A 296 -2.13 18.61 20.53
CA PRO A 296 -1.85 19.86 19.84
C PRO A 296 -1.47 19.69 18.36
N LEU A 297 -0.70 18.65 18.04
CA LEU A 297 -0.33 18.32 16.66
C LEU A 297 -1.57 17.86 15.87
N ILE A 298 -2.34 16.92 16.43
CA ILE A 298 -3.56 16.41 15.79
C ILE A 298 -4.58 17.55 15.56
N LYS A 299 -4.70 18.48 16.51
CA LYS A 299 -5.55 19.67 16.38
C LYS A 299 -5.05 20.61 15.29
N CYS A 300 -3.73 20.79 15.16
CA CYS A 300 -3.12 21.66 14.16
C CYS A 300 -3.30 21.11 12.72
N TYR A 301 -3.02 19.82 12.51
CA TYR A 301 -3.14 19.20 11.19
C TYR A 301 -4.59 18.81 10.84
N GLY A 302 -5.39 18.47 11.86
CA GLY A 302 -6.76 17.99 11.74
C GLY A 302 -6.85 16.46 11.66
N ALA A 303 -7.95 15.90 12.17
CA ALA A 303 -8.19 14.46 12.23
C ALA A 303 -8.09 13.80 10.84
N LYS A 304 -8.80 14.34 9.85
CA LYS A 304 -8.78 13.87 8.45
C LYS A 304 -7.38 13.80 7.82
N ASN A 305 -6.44 14.61 8.30
CA ASN A 305 -5.08 14.72 7.79
C ASN A 305 -4.07 13.96 8.67
N THR A 306 -4.54 13.15 9.61
CA THR A 306 -3.72 12.40 10.56
C THR A 306 -3.92 10.90 10.38
N ALA A 307 -2.82 10.14 10.46
CA ALA A 307 -2.87 8.68 10.56
C ALA A 307 -1.95 8.12 11.65
N PHE A 308 -2.42 7.05 12.30
CA PHE A 308 -1.65 6.23 13.24
C PHE A 308 -1.32 4.91 12.57
N LEU A 309 -0.04 4.60 12.45
CA LEU A 309 0.46 3.38 11.82
C LEU A 309 1.15 2.50 12.87
N SER A 310 0.88 1.21 12.80
CA SER A 310 1.52 0.21 13.67
C SER A 310 1.66 -1.12 12.94
N PRO A 311 2.66 -1.97 13.24
CA PRO A 311 2.68 -3.35 12.78
C PRO A 311 1.42 -4.14 13.16
N SER A 312 0.81 -3.82 14.30
CA SER A 312 -0.49 -4.37 14.74
C SER A 312 -1.31 -3.30 15.47
N VAL A 313 -2.61 -3.24 15.16
CA VAL A 313 -3.55 -2.26 15.75
C VAL A 313 -4.38 -2.90 16.86
N ARG A 314 -4.69 -4.19 16.73
CA ARG A 314 -5.56 -4.92 17.66
C ARG A 314 -4.73 -5.91 18.47
N GLN A 315 -4.59 -5.64 19.76
CA GLN A 315 -4.10 -6.66 20.71
C GLN A 315 -5.28 -7.50 21.18
N HIS A 316 -5.14 -8.83 21.12
CA HIS A 316 -6.17 -9.77 21.51
C HIS A 316 -5.87 -10.33 22.90
N GLY A 317 -6.82 -10.18 23.83
CA GLY A 317 -6.71 -10.55 25.24
C GLY A 317 -7.39 -9.51 26.16
N SER A 318 -7.40 -9.78 27.46
CA SER A 318 -8.08 -8.91 28.47
C SER A 318 -7.42 -7.55 28.70
N LYS A 319 -6.25 -7.27 28.10
CA LYS A 319 -5.51 -6.01 28.27
C LYS A 319 -5.44 -5.24 26.96
N GLN A 320 -5.99 -4.03 26.95
CA GLN A 320 -5.83 -3.08 25.86
C GLN A 320 -4.36 -2.68 25.70
N GLY A 321 -3.88 -2.67 24.46
CA GLY A 321 -2.53 -2.25 24.10
C GLY A 321 -2.31 -0.74 24.22
N PRO A 322 -1.05 -0.26 24.26
CA PRO A 322 -0.73 1.16 24.41
C PRO A 322 -1.38 2.05 23.34
N LEU A 323 -1.35 1.61 22.07
CA LEU A 323 -1.99 2.30 20.95
C LEU A 323 -3.51 2.45 21.16
N GLN A 324 -4.20 1.38 21.52
CA GLN A 324 -5.65 1.39 21.76
C GLN A 324 -6.02 2.35 22.89
N ARG A 325 -5.25 2.38 23.98
CA ARG A 325 -5.48 3.31 25.09
C ARG A 325 -5.32 4.77 24.66
N VAL A 326 -4.28 5.09 23.89
CA VAL A 326 -4.08 6.45 23.36
C VAL A 326 -5.25 6.85 22.45
N VAL A 327 -5.65 5.96 21.53
CA VAL A 327 -6.78 6.18 20.62
C VAL A 327 -8.08 6.40 21.39
N ASN A 328 -8.36 5.58 22.41
CA ASN A 328 -9.53 5.73 23.27
C ASN A 328 -9.54 7.08 24.00
N ILE A 329 -8.38 7.53 24.53
CA ILE A 329 -8.27 8.84 25.18
C ILE A 329 -8.50 9.98 24.18
N LEU A 330 -7.95 9.88 22.96
CA LEU A 330 -8.15 10.88 21.90
C LEU A 330 -9.62 10.98 21.49
N SER A 331 -10.31 9.84 21.34
CA SER A 331 -11.74 9.82 21.02
C SER A 331 -12.59 10.35 22.19
N THR A 332 -12.45 9.81 23.39
CA THR A 332 -13.34 10.11 24.53
C THR A 332 -13.11 11.50 25.14
N ARG A 333 -11.85 11.94 25.25
CA ARG A 333 -11.50 13.18 25.97
C ARG A 333 -11.32 14.37 25.05
N TYR A 334 -10.78 14.14 23.85
CA TYR A 334 -10.50 15.20 22.89
C TYR A 334 -11.48 15.22 21.72
N HIS A 335 -12.46 14.30 21.70
CA HIS A 335 -13.51 14.19 20.68
C HIS A 335 -12.94 14.13 19.26
N VAL A 336 -11.79 13.46 19.11
CA VAL A 336 -11.21 13.23 17.78
C VAL A 336 -12.04 12.18 17.06
N PRO A 337 -12.54 12.45 15.84
CA PRO A 337 -13.21 11.44 15.04
C PRO A 337 -12.16 10.46 14.52
N ILE A 338 -12.33 9.17 14.80
CA ILE A 338 -11.34 8.12 14.50
C ILE A 338 -11.99 6.97 13.74
N ALA A 339 -11.30 6.46 12.72
CA ALA A 339 -11.65 5.24 12.00
C ALA A 339 -10.63 4.14 12.33
N VAL A 340 -11.12 2.99 12.78
CA VAL A 340 -10.33 1.78 13.02
C VAL A 340 -10.95 0.63 12.22
N PRO A 341 -10.23 -0.04 11.32
CA PRO A 341 -10.76 -1.17 10.54
C PRO A 341 -11.26 -2.30 11.44
N PRO A 342 -12.33 -3.03 11.04
CA PRO A 342 -12.91 -4.12 11.85
C PRO A 342 -11.92 -5.28 12.03
N SER A 343 -11.10 -5.56 11.01
CA SER A 343 -10.05 -6.58 11.06
C SER A 343 -8.71 -6.05 10.52
N GLU A 344 -7.61 -6.77 10.80
CA GLU A 344 -6.28 -6.45 10.24
C GLU A 344 -6.16 -6.81 8.74
N GLU A 345 -7.09 -7.61 8.23
CA GLU A 345 -7.12 -8.05 6.82
C GLU A 345 -8.02 -7.18 5.94
N ALA A 346 -8.96 -6.43 6.56
CA ALA A 346 -9.86 -5.52 5.88
C ALA A 346 -9.09 -4.43 5.14
N THR A 347 -9.57 -4.04 3.96
CA THR A 347 -9.05 -2.87 3.24
C THR A 347 -9.61 -1.58 3.83
N LEU A 348 -8.85 -0.49 3.74
CA LEU A 348 -9.36 0.82 4.14
C LEU A 348 -10.38 1.33 3.13
N ASP A 349 -11.63 1.53 3.58
CA ASP A 349 -12.68 2.13 2.77
C ASP A 349 -12.60 3.66 2.81
N ASP A 350 -12.65 4.28 1.64
CA ASP A 350 -12.51 5.73 1.48
C ASP A 350 -13.66 6.52 2.14
N LYS A 351 -14.88 5.97 2.20
CA LYS A 351 -16.02 6.63 2.86
C LYS A 351 -15.91 6.56 4.38
N VAL A 352 -15.42 5.44 4.91
CA VAL A 352 -15.29 5.23 6.37
C VAL A 352 -14.20 6.12 6.95
N ILE A 353 -13.07 6.26 6.25
CA ILE A 353 -11.95 7.10 6.72
C ILE A 353 -12.13 8.59 6.40
N ASP A 354 -13.14 8.98 5.61
CA ASP A 354 -13.33 10.37 5.21
C ASP A 354 -13.64 11.24 6.43
N GLY A 355 -12.97 12.39 6.52
CA GLY A 355 -13.10 13.31 7.67
C GLY A 355 -12.51 12.82 8.99
N LYS A 356 -12.09 11.54 9.12
CA LYS A 356 -11.62 10.93 10.37
C LYS A 356 -10.10 10.72 10.40
N LEU A 357 -9.55 10.63 11.61
CA LEU A 357 -8.19 10.14 11.86
C LEU A 357 -8.16 8.64 11.63
N CYS A 358 -7.26 8.18 10.75
CA CYS A 358 -7.16 6.77 10.39
C CYS A 358 -6.16 6.04 11.31
N VAL A 359 -6.59 4.96 11.98
CA VAL A 359 -5.70 4.06 12.71
C VAL A 359 -5.66 2.74 11.95
N SER A 360 -4.50 2.32 11.49
CA SER A 360 -4.40 1.10 10.66
C SER A 360 -3.05 0.42 10.80
N THR A 361 -2.98 -0.82 10.29
CA THR A 361 -1.67 -1.45 10.13
C THR A 361 -0.86 -0.77 9.03
N ILE A 362 0.46 -0.97 9.02
CA ILE A 362 1.34 -0.48 7.94
C ILE A 362 0.88 -1.01 6.57
N HIS A 363 0.47 -2.29 6.52
CA HIS A 363 0.01 -2.95 5.30
C HIS A 363 -1.28 -2.34 4.75
N GLN A 364 -2.28 -2.14 5.62
CA GLN A 364 -3.56 -1.53 5.25
C GLN A 364 -3.39 -0.09 4.74
N PHE A 365 -2.43 0.65 5.31
CA PHE A 365 -2.19 2.03 4.92
C PHE A 365 -1.35 2.19 3.66
N LYS A 366 -0.71 1.13 3.14
CA LYS A 366 0.10 1.25 1.92
C LYS A 366 -0.73 1.81 0.76
N GLY A 367 -0.16 2.78 0.05
CA GLY A 367 -0.85 3.56 -0.98
C GLY A 367 -1.56 4.82 -0.44
N ASN A 368 -1.85 4.88 0.87
CA ASN A 368 -2.35 6.10 1.51
C ASN A 368 -1.21 7.02 1.95
N GLU A 369 -1.58 8.28 2.19
CA GLU A 369 -0.71 9.35 2.66
C GLU A 369 -1.54 10.35 3.48
N ARG A 370 -0.91 11.00 4.46
CA ARG A 370 -1.50 12.00 5.35
C ARG A 370 -0.45 13.05 5.72
N ASP A 371 -0.88 14.25 6.09
CA ASP A 371 0.03 15.34 6.43
C ASP A 371 0.79 15.03 7.72
N LEU A 372 0.08 14.52 8.73
CA LEU A 372 0.64 14.00 9.97
C LEU A 372 0.56 12.47 10.01
N VAL A 373 1.70 11.81 10.19
CA VAL A 373 1.75 10.35 10.43
C VAL A 373 2.49 10.06 11.72
N ILE A 374 1.84 9.32 12.60
CA ILE A 374 2.37 8.87 13.88
C ILE A 374 2.59 7.36 13.81
N VAL A 375 3.82 6.91 14.00
CA VAL A 375 4.21 5.51 13.82
C VAL A 375 4.59 4.90 15.16
N PHE A 376 4.01 3.73 15.47
CA PHE A 376 4.32 2.88 16.61
C PHE A 376 5.09 1.64 16.14
N GLY A 377 5.90 1.05 17.02
CA GLY A 377 6.53 -0.26 16.79
C GLY A 377 7.66 -0.25 15.76
N THR A 378 8.36 0.88 15.60
CA THR A 378 9.61 0.98 14.82
C THR A 378 10.82 0.79 15.72
N ASP A 379 10.87 -0.36 16.39
CA ASP A 379 11.88 -0.74 17.38
C ASP A 379 12.31 -2.20 17.19
N ALA A 380 13.27 -2.69 17.98
CA ALA A 380 13.81 -4.05 17.84
C ALA A 380 12.74 -5.16 17.97
N SER A 381 11.61 -4.88 18.64
CA SER A 381 10.52 -5.84 18.78
C SER A 381 9.90 -6.23 17.43
N PHE A 382 10.02 -5.38 16.41
CA PHE A 382 9.56 -5.69 15.06
C PHE A 382 10.13 -7.03 14.55
N PHE A 383 11.44 -7.24 14.70
CA PHE A 383 12.12 -8.46 14.27
C PHE A 383 11.77 -9.67 15.14
N LYS A 384 11.33 -9.44 16.38
CA LYS A 384 10.89 -10.51 17.30
C LYS A 384 9.50 -11.04 16.93
N TYR A 385 8.57 -10.16 16.58
CA TYR A 385 7.15 -10.52 16.41
C TYR A 385 6.71 -10.62 14.95
N PHE A 386 7.15 -9.71 14.08
CA PHE A 386 6.67 -9.59 12.71
C PHE A 386 7.73 -10.06 11.71
N GLY A 387 8.87 -9.37 11.66
CA GLY A 387 9.98 -9.62 10.73
C GLY A 387 10.89 -10.79 11.13
N ARG A 388 10.36 -11.90 11.65
CA ARG A 388 11.17 -13.00 12.22
C ARG A 388 12.11 -13.67 11.22
N HIS A 389 11.78 -13.66 9.95
CA HIS A 389 12.60 -14.25 8.89
C HIS A 389 13.61 -13.26 8.33
N LEU A 390 13.45 -11.96 8.63
CA LEU A 390 14.29 -10.89 8.11
C LEU A 390 15.57 -10.76 8.93
N PRO A 391 16.69 -10.37 8.31
CA PRO A 391 17.87 -9.96 9.05
C PRO A 391 17.62 -8.63 9.76
N ASP A 392 18.33 -8.42 10.88
CA ASP A 392 18.21 -7.22 11.72
C ASP A 392 19.32 -6.19 11.49
N ASP A 393 20.08 -6.34 10.40
CA ASP A 393 21.19 -5.46 9.99
C ASP A 393 20.76 -4.31 9.06
N ARG A 394 19.48 -4.25 8.70
CA ARG A 394 18.94 -3.29 7.75
C ARG A 394 17.47 -2.98 7.98
N CYS A 395 17.05 -1.81 7.50
CA CYS A 395 15.66 -1.39 7.53
C CYS A 395 14.75 -2.34 6.75
N SER A 396 13.68 -2.80 7.42
CA SER A 396 12.63 -3.60 6.78
C SER A 396 11.78 -2.75 5.83
N ASN A 397 11.19 -3.39 4.82
CA ASN A 397 10.32 -2.72 3.87
C ASN A 397 9.08 -2.13 4.55
N GLU A 398 8.54 -2.78 5.59
CA GLU A 398 7.41 -2.29 6.38
C GLU A 398 7.77 -1.00 7.11
N THR A 399 8.94 -0.96 7.75
CA THR A 399 9.42 0.24 8.44
C THR A 399 9.64 1.36 7.43
N PHE A 400 10.31 1.08 6.31
CA PHE A 400 10.51 2.04 5.23
C PHE A 400 9.19 2.58 4.67
N VAL A 401 8.20 1.71 4.47
CA VAL A 401 6.85 2.08 4.04
C VAL A 401 6.21 3.01 5.05
N ALA A 402 6.27 2.71 6.35
CA ALA A 402 5.65 3.52 7.41
C ALA A 402 6.26 4.93 7.49
N LEU A 403 7.59 5.02 7.45
CA LEU A 403 8.34 6.28 7.51
C LEU A 403 8.04 7.22 6.33
N THR A 404 7.59 6.68 5.21
CA THR A 404 7.41 7.41 3.94
C THR A 404 5.95 7.75 3.62
N ARG A 405 5.05 7.63 4.61
CA ARG A 405 3.62 7.98 4.48
C ARG A 405 3.28 9.43 4.84
N ALA A 406 4.14 10.10 5.62
CA ALA A 406 3.94 11.50 6.02
C ALA A 406 4.17 12.45 4.83
N LYS A 407 3.32 13.47 4.66
CA LYS A 407 3.56 14.57 3.71
C LYS A 407 4.27 15.76 4.36
N GLU A 408 4.00 16.01 5.64
CA GLU A 408 4.50 17.19 6.34
C GLU A 408 5.23 16.80 7.63
N GLN A 409 4.56 16.17 8.58
CA GLN A 409 5.12 15.80 9.89
C GLN A 409 5.12 14.29 10.11
N LEU A 410 6.30 13.75 10.40
CA LEU A 410 6.49 12.40 10.91
C LEU A 410 6.69 12.45 12.42
N VAL A 411 6.02 11.55 13.15
CA VAL A 411 6.22 11.33 14.58
C VAL A 411 6.47 9.85 14.83
N LEU A 412 7.58 9.50 15.49
CA LEU A 412 7.87 8.14 15.93
C LEU A 412 7.64 8.00 17.43
N ILE A 413 6.94 6.94 17.81
CA ILE A 413 6.74 6.55 19.21
C ILE A 413 7.72 5.47 19.57
N HIS A 414 8.63 5.78 20.49
CA HIS A 414 9.60 4.84 21.02
C HIS A 414 9.21 4.45 22.46
N HIS A 415 9.03 3.15 22.69
CA HIS A 415 8.73 2.61 24.01
C HIS A 415 10.01 2.47 24.83
N GLU A 416 10.03 2.96 26.07
CA GLU A 416 11.23 2.94 26.92
C GLU A 416 11.77 1.52 27.20
N ASP A 417 10.90 0.52 27.20
CA ASP A 417 11.23 -0.88 27.45
C ASP A 417 11.77 -1.62 26.21
N GLN A 418 11.78 -0.97 25.05
CA GLN A 418 12.25 -1.58 23.80
C GLN A 418 13.53 -0.88 23.33
N GLU A 419 14.48 -1.66 22.82
CA GLU A 419 15.65 -1.10 22.12
C GLU A 419 15.25 -0.58 20.73
N LEU A 420 15.97 0.41 20.23
CA LEU A 420 15.87 0.79 18.82
C LEU A 420 16.26 -0.39 17.92
N MET A 421 15.87 -0.31 16.64
CA MET A 421 16.31 -1.32 15.67
C MET A 421 17.85 -1.33 15.58
N PRO A 422 18.52 -2.50 15.50
CA PRO A 422 19.98 -2.60 15.67
C PRO A 422 20.84 -1.78 14.71
N PHE A 423 20.34 -1.48 13.52
CA PHE A 423 21.04 -0.66 12.50
C PHE A 423 20.79 0.84 12.62
N VAL A 424 19.97 1.29 13.60
CA VAL A 424 19.60 2.70 13.74
C VAL A 424 20.74 3.50 14.38
N SER A 425 21.13 4.59 13.71
CA SER A 425 22.11 5.54 14.24
C SER A 425 21.46 6.50 15.23
N VAL A 426 21.85 6.40 16.52
CA VAL A 426 21.34 7.30 17.56
C VAL A 426 21.92 8.71 17.43
N GLU A 427 23.17 8.84 16.98
CA GLU A 427 23.80 10.14 16.71
C GLU A 427 23.00 10.91 15.65
N ASP A 428 22.80 10.30 14.47
CA ASP A 428 22.01 10.89 13.40
C ASP A 428 20.56 11.17 13.84
N LEU A 429 19.99 10.33 14.71
CA LEU A 429 18.64 10.52 15.23
C LEU A 429 18.51 11.84 16.00
N TYR A 430 19.46 12.16 16.87
CA TYR A 430 19.47 13.44 17.59
C TYR A 430 19.81 14.64 16.69
N GLU A 431 20.61 14.43 15.64
CA GLU A 431 20.94 15.51 14.70
C GLU A 431 19.76 15.89 13.79
N THR A 432 19.02 14.88 13.33
CA THR A 432 18.02 15.04 12.27
C THR A 432 16.57 15.10 12.76
N ALA A 433 16.28 14.73 14.02
CA ALA A 433 14.95 14.79 14.61
C ALA A 433 14.88 15.61 15.92
N GLU A 434 13.67 16.04 16.25
CA GLU A 434 13.34 16.59 17.57
C GLU A 434 13.01 15.44 18.53
N VAL A 435 13.93 15.16 19.44
CA VAL A 435 13.76 14.09 20.43
C VAL A 435 13.18 14.64 21.72
N THR A 436 12.06 14.08 22.18
CA THR A 436 11.47 14.40 23.48
C THR A 436 11.42 13.13 24.33
N ASP A 437 12.14 13.13 25.45
CA ASP A 437 12.03 12.10 26.49
C ASP A 437 10.91 12.46 27.47
N MET A 438 9.81 11.72 27.42
CA MET A 438 8.64 11.89 28.29
C MET A 438 8.70 10.99 29.52
N THR A 439 9.75 10.19 29.68
CA THR A 439 9.92 9.30 30.84
C THR A 439 10.34 10.07 32.08
N LYS A 440 10.09 9.51 33.26
CA LYS A 440 10.47 10.15 34.53
C LYS A 440 11.98 10.30 34.68
N GLU A 441 12.74 9.32 34.17
CA GLU A 441 14.19 9.22 34.35
C GLU A 441 14.98 10.13 33.40
N LYS A 442 14.37 10.55 32.27
CA LYS A 442 14.98 11.44 31.26
C LYS A 442 16.36 10.99 30.77
N ARG A 443 16.58 9.68 30.67
CA ARG A 443 17.87 9.09 30.27
C ARG A 443 18.19 9.22 28.78
N GLY A 444 17.29 9.80 27.98
CA GLY A 444 17.41 9.85 26.54
C GLY A 444 17.23 8.47 25.90
N ILE A 445 17.35 8.41 24.59
CA ILE A 445 17.35 7.15 23.82
C ILE A 445 18.76 6.56 23.82
N GLN A 446 18.87 5.27 24.18
CA GLN A 446 20.15 4.56 24.22
C GLN A 446 20.50 3.97 22.86
N ALA A 447 21.79 3.77 22.63
CA ALA A 447 22.28 3.03 21.46
C ALA A 447 21.73 1.59 21.47
N PRO A 448 21.27 1.08 20.32
CA PRO A 448 20.81 -0.30 20.24
C PRO A 448 21.97 -1.29 20.36
N GLY A 449 21.64 -2.56 20.67
CA GLY A 449 22.61 -3.65 20.53
C GLY A 449 23.12 -3.80 19.10
N ALA A 450 24.29 -4.44 18.94
CA ALA A 450 24.87 -4.68 17.62
C ALA A 450 23.97 -5.59 16.76
N PRO A 451 23.80 -5.31 15.45
CA PRO A 451 23.10 -6.21 14.55
C PRO A 451 23.85 -7.56 14.49
N GLY A 452 23.11 -8.65 14.30
CA GLY A 452 23.72 -9.97 14.34
C GLY A 452 22.81 -11.15 14.01
N ARG A 453 21.52 -10.91 13.78
CA ARG A 453 20.60 -11.96 13.34
C ARG A 453 20.67 -12.10 11.81
N PRO A 454 21.18 -13.23 11.28
CA PRO A 454 21.15 -13.48 9.85
C PRO A 454 19.71 -13.73 9.38
N ALA A 455 19.49 -13.58 8.07
CA ALA A 455 18.25 -14.00 7.44
C ALA A 455 17.99 -15.49 7.75
N GLN A 456 16.81 -15.79 8.29
CA GLN A 456 16.43 -17.16 8.61
C GLN A 456 15.78 -17.79 7.38
N HIS A 457 16.47 -18.75 6.78
CA HIS A 457 15.95 -19.54 5.67
C HIS A 457 15.23 -20.78 6.22
N GLY A 458 13.90 -20.78 6.22
CA GLY A 458 13.07 -21.90 6.70
C GLY A 458 11.78 -21.44 7.38
N LEU A 459 11.03 -22.40 7.94
CA LEU A 459 9.84 -22.12 8.76
C LEU A 459 10.26 -21.57 10.13
N ALA A 460 10.46 -20.25 10.22
CA ALA A 460 10.68 -19.54 11.48
C ALA A 460 9.35 -19.42 12.26
N LEU A 461 8.79 -20.56 12.66
CA LEU A 461 7.54 -20.62 13.41
C LEU A 461 7.81 -20.36 14.90
N PRO A 462 6.92 -19.64 15.58
CA PRO A 462 7.01 -19.50 17.03
C PRO A 462 6.71 -20.86 17.69
N GLN A 463 7.18 -21.05 18.92
CA GLN A 463 6.82 -22.25 19.71
C GLN A 463 5.32 -22.37 19.95
N THR A 464 4.63 -21.23 20.04
CA THR A 464 3.18 -21.14 20.18
C THR A 464 2.63 -20.15 19.16
N VAL A 465 1.53 -20.52 18.51
CA VAL A 465 0.84 -19.69 17.52
C VAL A 465 -0.65 -19.74 17.82
N ALA A 466 -1.33 -18.59 17.74
CA ALA A 466 -2.78 -18.58 17.88
C ALA A 466 -3.39 -19.30 16.67
N VAL A 467 -4.46 -20.07 16.89
CA VAL A 467 -5.16 -20.80 15.80
C VAL A 467 -5.54 -19.86 14.67
N ARG A 468 -5.99 -18.64 14.99
CA ARG A 468 -6.27 -17.60 14.01
C ARG A 468 -5.08 -17.27 13.13
N ASP A 469 -3.89 -17.17 13.70
CA ASP A 469 -2.67 -16.84 12.95
C ASP A 469 -2.22 -18.02 12.08
N MET A 470 -2.60 -19.26 12.42
CA MET A 470 -2.37 -20.44 11.58
C MET A 470 -3.25 -20.46 10.33
N VAL A 471 -4.51 -20.01 10.47
CA VAL A 471 -5.47 -19.97 9.35
C VAL A 471 -5.40 -18.67 8.55
N ARG A 472 -4.68 -17.67 9.06
CA ARG A 472 -4.49 -16.38 8.42
C ARG A 472 -3.78 -16.55 7.07
N HIS A 473 -4.25 -15.85 6.05
CA HIS A 473 -3.66 -15.86 4.70
C HIS A 473 -3.56 -17.25 4.04
N ILE A 474 -4.40 -18.21 4.42
CA ILE A 474 -4.58 -19.44 3.63
C ILE A 474 -4.95 -19.02 2.19
N LYS A 475 -4.28 -19.62 1.20
CA LYS A 475 -4.57 -19.35 -0.21
C LYS A 475 -6.00 -19.79 -0.52
N ASP A 476 -6.74 -18.94 -1.23
CA ASP A 476 -8.12 -19.22 -1.65
C ASP A 476 -8.26 -20.59 -2.32
N GLU A 477 -7.29 -21.01 -3.14
CA GLU A 477 -7.32 -22.34 -3.79
C GLU A 477 -7.29 -23.50 -2.79
N CYS A 478 -6.51 -23.37 -1.72
CA CYS A 478 -6.43 -24.41 -0.69
C CYS A 478 -7.74 -24.47 0.08
N LEU A 479 -8.31 -23.31 0.42
CA LEU A 479 -9.59 -23.22 1.12
C LEU A 479 -10.73 -23.77 0.25
N GLU A 480 -10.80 -23.36 -1.01
CA GLU A 480 -11.81 -23.83 -1.96
C GLU A 480 -11.71 -25.34 -2.19
N LYS A 481 -10.50 -25.89 -2.25
CA LYS A 481 -10.29 -27.35 -2.31
C LYS A 481 -10.78 -28.05 -1.05
N ILE A 482 -10.48 -27.53 0.14
CA ILE A 482 -10.98 -28.09 1.41
C ILE A 482 -12.52 -28.08 1.42
N ILE A 483 -13.12 -26.97 0.99
CA ILE A 483 -14.56 -26.84 0.88
C ILE A 483 -15.14 -27.88 -0.09
N GLN A 484 -14.55 -28.05 -1.27
CA GLN A 484 -15.04 -29.00 -2.28
C GLN A 484 -14.86 -30.47 -1.88
N ASP A 485 -13.72 -30.80 -1.27
CA ASP A 485 -13.37 -32.19 -0.93
C ASP A 485 -14.08 -32.67 0.34
N TYR A 486 -14.36 -31.78 1.31
CA TYR A 486 -14.80 -32.18 2.65
C TYR A 486 -16.14 -31.59 3.11
N LEU A 487 -16.65 -30.52 2.50
CA LEU A 487 -17.94 -29.95 2.89
C LEU A 487 -19.04 -30.33 1.90
N HIS A 488 -20.14 -30.89 2.43
CA HIS A 488 -21.36 -31.06 1.65
C HIS A 488 -22.17 -29.77 1.68
N ILE A 489 -21.95 -28.89 0.69
CA ILE A 489 -22.72 -27.64 0.58
C ILE A 489 -24.04 -27.92 -0.15
N ARG A 490 -25.14 -27.92 0.61
CA ARG A 490 -26.49 -27.88 0.04
C ARG A 490 -26.91 -26.43 -0.20
N LYS A 491 -26.77 -25.95 -1.43
CA LYS A 491 -27.25 -24.61 -1.82
C LYS A 491 -28.78 -24.63 -1.96
N LEU A 492 -29.46 -23.85 -1.13
CA LEU A 492 -30.90 -23.62 -1.25
C LEU A 492 -31.19 -22.58 -2.35
N PRO A 493 -32.37 -22.65 -3.00
CA PRO A 493 -32.78 -21.59 -3.91
C PRO A 493 -32.86 -20.25 -3.16
N PRO A 494 -32.42 -19.14 -3.77
CA PRO A 494 -32.59 -17.83 -3.16
C PRO A 494 -34.08 -17.52 -2.99
N LEU A 495 -34.41 -16.80 -1.92
CA LEU A 495 -35.74 -16.23 -1.75
C LEU A 495 -36.02 -15.17 -2.83
N PRO A 496 -37.29 -14.77 -3.03
CA PRO A 496 -37.62 -13.60 -3.85
C PRO A 496 -36.81 -12.35 -3.42
N GLU A 497 -36.47 -11.47 -4.38
CA GLU A 497 -35.65 -10.27 -4.09
C GLU A 497 -36.29 -9.32 -3.06
N ASP A 498 -37.61 -9.31 -2.96
CA ASP A 498 -38.39 -8.56 -1.99
C ASP A 498 -38.29 -9.13 -0.57
N GLU A 499 -37.94 -10.41 -0.42
CA GLU A 499 -37.66 -11.06 0.86
C GLU A 499 -36.17 -10.98 1.26
N HIS A 500 -35.30 -10.48 0.38
CA HIS A 500 -33.88 -10.32 0.70
C HIS A 500 -33.66 -9.22 1.75
N ILE A 501 -33.01 -9.58 2.85
CA ILE A 501 -32.51 -8.62 3.84
C ILE A 501 -31.36 -7.83 3.20
N LYS A 502 -31.59 -6.54 2.96
CA LYS A 502 -30.57 -5.62 2.41
C LYS A 502 -29.66 -5.10 3.51
N LEU A 503 -28.78 -5.97 4.02
CA LEU A 503 -27.74 -5.59 4.96
C LEU A 503 -26.73 -4.68 4.27
N ARG A 504 -26.43 -3.54 4.90
CA ARG A 504 -25.39 -2.61 4.44
C ARG A 504 -24.16 -2.83 5.30
N ASP A 505 -23.01 -3.03 4.66
CA ASP A 505 -21.74 -3.10 5.39
C ASP A 505 -21.24 -1.73 5.83
N ILE A 506 -21.66 -0.67 5.13
CA ILE A 506 -21.29 0.70 5.47
C ILE A 506 -22.56 1.50 5.78
N VAL A 507 -22.65 2.00 7.01
CA VAL A 507 -23.83 2.73 7.51
C VAL A 507 -23.45 4.13 8.00
N PRO A 508 -24.32 5.13 7.85
CA PRO A 508 -24.05 6.46 8.39
C PRO A 508 -24.13 6.44 9.92
N SER A 509 -23.08 6.94 10.59
CA SER A 509 -23.08 7.16 12.05
C SER A 509 -23.43 8.59 12.43
N ASP A 510 -23.05 9.57 11.60
CA ASP A 510 -23.45 10.96 11.75
C ASP A 510 -23.68 11.58 10.37
N GLU A 511 -24.94 11.69 9.96
CA GLU A 511 -25.32 12.25 8.66
C GLU A 511 -24.96 13.73 8.50
N LYS A 512 -24.90 14.49 9.61
CA LYS A 512 -24.57 15.92 9.56
C LYS A 512 -23.09 16.13 9.27
N LEU A 513 -22.24 15.27 9.84
CA LEU A 513 -20.79 15.29 9.60
C LEU A 513 -20.37 14.45 8.39
N GLY A 514 -21.29 13.65 7.83
CA GLY A 514 -21.01 12.75 6.72
C GLY A 514 -20.18 11.53 7.12
N PHE A 515 -20.25 11.11 8.38
CA PHE A 515 -19.49 9.98 8.89
C PHE A 515 -20.19 8.66 8.66
N TYR A 516 -19.39 7.67 8.29
CA TYR A 516 -19.81 6.30 8.05
C TYR A 516 -18.97 5.31 8.87
N GLU A 517 -19.59 4.22 9.32
CA GLU A 517 -18.90 3.09 9.94
C GLU A 517 -19.02 1.85 9.07
N ASP A 518 -17.97 1.05 9.08
CA ASP A 518 -18.00 -0.33 8.60
C ASP A 518 -18.55 -1.22 9.72
N VAL A 519 -19.68 -1.86 9.46
CA VAL A 519 -20.40 -2.75 10.38
C VAL A 519 -20.47 -4.18 9.84
N SER A 520 -19.60 -4.53 8.88
CA SER A 520 -19.54 -5.87 8.29
C SER A 520 -19.27 -6.97 9.32
N ASP A 521 -18.52 -6.67 10.39
CA ASP A 521 -18.28 -7.59 11.51
C ASP A 521 -19.55 -7.82 12.35
N LEU A 522 -20.31 -6.76 12.62
CA LEU A 522 -21.61 -6.85 13.28
C LEU A 522 -22.63 -7.62 12.42
N ASN A 523 -22.65 -7.37 11.11
CA ASN A 523 -23.49 -8.13 10.18
C ASN A 523 -23.13 -9.62 10.22
N GLY A 524 -21.83 -9.95 10.20
CA GLY A 524 -21.36 -11.33 10.32
C GLY A 524 -21.82 -11.99 11.61
N LEU A 525 -21.68 -11.31 12.75
CA LEU A 525 -22.11 -11.83 14.05
C LEU A 525 -23.64 -12.03 14.10
N ALA A 526 -24.40 -11.05 13.62
CA ALA A 526 -25.87 -11.09 13.62
C ALA A 526 -26.41 -12.21 12.73
N ILE A 527 -25.82 -12.46 11.56
CA ILE A 527 -26.22 -13.55 10.66
C ILE A 527 -25.97 -14.91 11.33
N VAL A 528 -24.81 -15.09 11.97
CA VAL A 528 -24.48 -16.34 12.67
C VAL A 528 -25.44 -16.59 13.83
N ALA A 529 -25.70 -15.57 14.65
CA ALA A 529 -26.64 -15.64 15.75
C ALA A 529 -28.07 -15.93 15.29
N ALA A 530 -28.54 -15.31 14.21
CA ALA A 530 -29.86 -15.57 13.65
C ALA A 530 -30.00 -17.03 13.16
N PHE A 531 -28.98 -17.55 12.49
CA PHE A 531 -28.95 -18.94 12.04
C PHE A 531 -28.90 -19.92 13.21
N GLU A 532 -28.12 -19.62 14.25
CA GLU A 532 -28.08 -20.41 15.48
C GLU A 532 -29.47 -20.50 16.10
N HIS A 533 -30.13 -19.35 16.32
CA HIS A 533 -31.46 -19.32 16.91
C HIS A 533 -32.51 -20.09 16.08
N GLU A 534 -32.44 -20.01 14.75
CA GLU A 534 -33.33 -20.79 13.87
C GLU A 534 -33.13 -22.31 14.01
N VAL A 535 -31.89 -22.76 14.20
CA VAL A 535 -31.53 -24.19 14.20
C VAL A 535 -31.61 -24.82 15.59
N SER A 536 -31.13 -24.14 16.63
CA SER A 536 -31.02 -24.65 17.99
C SER A 536 -31.89 -23.93 19.02
N GLY A 537 -32.49 -22.78 18.67
CA GLY A 537 -33.24 -21.95 19.63
C GLY A 537 -32.35 -21.27 20.68
N THR A 538 -31.03 -21.28 20.50
CA THR A 538 -30.04 -20.69 21.40
C THR A 538 -29.41 -19.44 20.77
N LEU A 539 -28.83 -18.58 21.59
CA LEU A 539 -28.07 -17.40 21.17
C LEU A 539 -26.72 -17.35 21.89
N ASP A 540 -26.05 -18.50 21.99
CA ASP A 540 -24.74 -18.66 22.64
C ASP A 540 -23.68 -17.78 21.98
N THR A 541 -23.79 -17.58 20.65
CA THR A 541 -22.92 -16.66 19.89
C THR A 541 -22.93 -15.23 20.44
N LEU A 542 -24.04 -14.80 21.04
CA LEU A 542 -24.18 -13.47 21.67
C LEU A 542 -24.01 -13.52 23.20
N GLU A 543 -23.68 -14.68 23.76
CA GLU A 543 -23.58 -14.91 25.20
C GLU A 543 -24.89 -14.57 25.94
N LEU A 544 -26.05 -14.90 25.34
CA LEU A 544 -27.38 -14.68 25.91
C LEU A 544 -27.98 -16.00 26.43
N ASP A 545 -28.57 -15.96 27.63
CA ASP A 545 -29.26 -17.10 28.22
C ASP A 545 -30.74 -17.11 27.81
N LEU A 546 -31.44 -18.24 27.98
CA LEU A 546 -32.85 -18.40 27.57
C LEU A 546 -33.79 -17.32 28.14
N ASP A 547 -33.54 -16.86 29.37
CA ASP A 547 -34.31 -15.79 30.00
C ASP A 547 -34.16 -14.46 29.24
N ASP A 548 -32.97 -14.16 28.72
CA ASP A 548 -32.71 -12.96 27.90
C ASP A 548 -33.42 -13.05 26.54
N ILE A 549 -33.52 -14.27 25.97
CA ILE A 549 -34.20 -14.55 24.70
C ILE A 549 -35.71 -14.33 24.84
N ASP A 550 -36.30 -14.84 25.93
CA ASP A 550 -37.74 -14.70 26.20
C ASP A 550 -38.15 -13.23 26.48
N GLU A 551 -37.22 -12.41 26.96
CA GLU A 551 -37.42 -10.96 27.15
C GLU A 551 -37.23 -10.14 25.86
N MET A 552 -36.72 -10.73 24.77
CA MET A 552 -36.52 -9.99 23.52
C MET A 552 -37.85 -9.50 22.94
N PRO A 553 -37.96 -8.21 22.57
CA PRO A 553 -39.19 -7.68 22.01
C PRO A 553 -39.52 -8.42 20.71
N ALA A 554 -40.76 -8.93 20.62
CA ALA A 554 -41.26 -9.53 19.39
C ALA A 554 -41.05 -8.56 18.22
N ILE A 555 -40.38 -9.04 17.16
CA ILE A 555 -40.09 -8.25 15.97
C ILE A 555 -41.43 -7.74 15.41
N ARG A 556 -41.68 -6.44 15.54
CA ARG A 556 -42.84 -5.81 14.91
C ARG A 556 -42.60 -5.85 13.41
N SER A 557 -43.36 -6.72 12.74
CA SER A 557 -43.45 -6.89 11.30
C SER A 557 -43.75 -5.59 10.57
#